data_AF-A0A1B3WF82-F1
#
_entry.id   AF-A0A1B3WF82-F1
#
_cell.length_a   1.000
_cell.length_b   1.000
_cell.length_c   1.000
_cell.angle_alpha   90.00
_cell.angle_beta   90.00
_cell.angle_gamma   90.00
#
_symmetry.space_group_name_H-M   'P 1'
#
loop_
_entity.id
_entity.type
_entity.pdbx_description
1 polymer ?
#
loop_
_entity_poly.entity_id
_entity_poly.type
_entity_poly.pdbx_seq_one_letter_code
_entity_poly.pdbx_strand_id
1 'polypeptide(L)'
;MAISLNKDLKELNSVTATTMNANTVNVDKAVNVAGKTYISEKGLNANGRKITNVATGVADTDAVNVGQLKQGLTQNYNSLSNKINKVGAGAAAMAMLHPLDFDPDDKWSFSASVGHYKGENAVALGAFYRPNEDTMVSLGGSVGNGDDMVAGSVSWKFSQKNHISVNRVSTAKEILELRKALEDLRSLIADGVAGRNLDLNKIEIFPDVPENHWAYDYVATLAGNGVLEGYPDGYFNGNRQMTRYEMAAVIYRAMMNGAKINAKALKEFEPELDRFRVDTISYNEDGTPDIQRVRTIESRK
;
A
#
# COMPACT_ATOMS: atom_id res chain seq x y z
N MET A 1 22.27 78.22 82.22
CA MET A 1 23.07 77.04 81.81
C MET A 1 22.43 76.52 80.52
N ALA A 2 23.09 76.67 79.38
CA ALA A 2 22.57 76.14 78.11
C ALA A 2 23.07 74.71 77.95
N ILE A 3 22.15 73.75 77.83
CA ILE A 3 22.49 72.34 77.59
C ILE A 3 22.35 72.12 76.08
N SER A 4 23.44 71.71 75.43
CA SER A 4 23.47 71.29 74.04
C SER A 4 23.71 69.78 73.94
N LEU A 5 23.13 69.14 72.93
CA LEU A 5 23.39 67.74 72.62
C LEU A 5 24.78 67.59 71.98
N ASN A 6 25.38 66.40 72.17
CA ASN A 6 26.56 66.01 71.43
C ASN A 6 26.23 65.80 69.95
N LYS A 7 27.22 66.05 69.09
CA LYS A 7 27.13 65.78 67.64
C LYS A 7 26.98 64.28 67.37
N ASP A 8 27.73 63.46 68.10
CA ASP A 8 27.64 62.00 68.06
C ASP A 8 27.01 61.50 69.36
N LEU A 9 25.83 60.90 69.25
CA LEU A 9 25.17 60.22 70.36
C LEU A 9 25.58 58.74 70.32
N LYS A 10 26.40 58.30 71.28
CA LYS A 10 26.88 56.92 71.42
C LYS A 10 26.10 56.19 72.53
N GLU A 11 26.10 54.86 72.47
CA GLU A 11 25.53 53.99 73.52
C GLU A 11 24.01 54.16 73.77
N LEU A 12 23.28 54.69 72.79
CA LEU A 12 21.82 54.76 72.84
C LEU A 12 21.20 53.37 72.69
N ASN A 13 20.37 52.96 73.67
CA ASN A 13 19.64 51.70 73.62
C ASN A 13 18.33 51.77 72.82
N SER A 14 17.71 52.96 72.72
CA SER A 14 16.47 53.18 71.95
C SER A 14 16.27 54.66 71.60
N VAL A 15 15.49 54.91 70.55
CA VAL A 15 15.05 56.25 70.12
C VAL A 15 13.57 56.17 69.78
N THR A 16 12.76 57.08 70.34
CA THR A 16 11.33 57.21 70.02
C THR A 16 11.11 58.54 69.32
N ALA A 17 10.67 58.51 68.07
CA ALA A 17 10.40 59.69 67.26
C ALA A 17 9.20 59.47 66.34
N THR A 18 8.40 60.52 66.10
CA THR A 18 7.29 60.48 65.13
C THR A 18 7.80 60.44 63.70
N THR A 19 8.93 61.08 63.43
CA THR A 19 9.58 61.09 62.11
C THR A 19 11.09 61.12 62.32
N MET A 20 11.80 60.31 61.53
CA MET A 20 13.26 60.32 61.46
C MET A 20 13.65 60.76 60.06
N ASN A 21 14.40 61.86 59.95
CA ASN A 21 15.00 62.29 58.70
C ASN A 21 16.50 61.99 58.76
N ALA A 22 16.95 61.02 57.97
CA ALA A 22 18.34 60.58 57.93
C ALA A 22 18.75 60.32 56.48
N ASN A 23 19.98 60.70 56.13
CA ASN A 23 20.52 60.45 54.79
C ASN A 23 20.81 58.96 54.56
N THR A 24 21.16 58.23 55.61
CA THR A 24 21.46 56.79 55.56
C THR A 24 21.06 56.15 56.88
N VAL A 25 20.51 54.93 56.79
CA VAL A 25 20.18 54.10 57.94
C VAL A 25 20.87 52.76 57.75
N ASN A 26 21.94 52.52 58.52
CA ASN A 26 22.59 51.22 58.59
C ASN A 26 21.88 50.37 59.64
N VAL A 27 21.52 49.14 59.29
CA VAL A 27 20.75 48.24 60.15
C VAL A 27 21.50 46.93 60.27
N ASP A 28 22.05 46.64 61.45
CA ASP A 28 22.88 45.46 61.67
C ASP A 28 22.09 44.15 61.68
N LYS A 29 20.81 44.18 62.12
CA LYS A 29 20.00 42.97 62.32
C LYS A 29 18.76 42.91 61.44
N ALA A 30 17.81 43.83 61.65
CA ALA A 30 16.51 43.75 61.00
C ALA A 30 15.73 45.06 61.01
N VAL A 31 14.88 45.24 59.98
CA VAL A 31 13.82 46.26 59.96
C VAL A 31 12.49 45.59 60.31
N ASN A 32 11.93 45.96 61.46
CA ASN A 32 10.68 45.42 61.97
C ASN A 32 9.58 46.48 61.98
N VAL A 33 8.39 46.13 61.49
CA VAL A 33 7.20 47.00 61.58
C VAL A 33 6.06 46.20 62.18
N ALA A 34 5.53 46.67 63.32
CA ALA A 34 4.44 46.02 64.06
C ALA A 34 4.69 44.52 64.30
N GLY A 35 5.88 44.18 64.80
CA GLY A 35 6.26 42.79 65.14
C GLY A 35 6.60 41.88 63.95
N LYS A 36 6.62 42.40 62.72
CA LYS A 36 7.00 41.64 61.51
C LYS A 36 8.33 42.13 60.94
N THR A 37 9.23 41.21 60.60
CA THR A 37 10.53 41.49 59.98
C THR A 37 10.40 41.59 58.47
N TYR A 38 10.81 42.73 57.89
CA TYR A 38 10.76 42.99 56.44
C TYR A 38 12.13 42.93 55.76
N ILE A 39 13.19 43.28 56.47
CA ILE A 39 14.58 43.21 56.00
C ILE A 39 15.38 42.48 57.08
N SER A 40 16.22 41.54 56.66
CA SER A 40 17.17 40.82 57.51
C SER A 40 18.41 40.43 56.71
N GLU A 41 19.40 39.82 57.34
CA GLU A 41 20.56 39.21 56.67
C GLU A 41 20.19 38.19 55.59
N LYS A 42 18.97 37.62 55.67
CA LYS A 42 18.44 36.66 54.68
C LYS A 42 17.76 37.33 53.47
N GLY A 43 17.65 38.65 53.45
CA GLY A 43 17.01 39.42 52.39
C GLY A 43 15.66 40.04 52.76
N LEU A 44 14.83 40.26 51.74
CA LEU A 44 13.54 40.95 51.83
C LEU A 44 12.38 39.97 52.10
N ASN A 45 11.48 40.32 53.01
CA ASN A 45 10.29 39.54 53.33
C ASN A 45 9.02 40.40 53.31
N ALA A 46 8.15 40.18 52.31
CA ALA A 46 6.89 40.90 52.19
C ALA A 46 5.82 40.47 53.21
N ASN A 47 6.05 39.39 53.98
CA ASN A 47 5.12 38.84 54.97
C ASN A 47 3.72 38.58 54.38
N GLY A 48 3.67 37.96 53.20
CA GLY A 48 2.43 37.64 52.47
C GLY A 48 1.70 38.84 51.86
N ARG A 49 2.32 40.02 51.83
CA ARG A 49 1.73 41.24 51.24
C ARG A 49 2.09 41.38 49.77
N LYS A 50 1.24 42.09 49.03
CA LYS A 50 1.51 42.46 47.63
C LYS A 50 2.69 43.41 47.54
N ILE A 51 3.58 43.16 46.59
CA ILE A 51 4.60 44.12 46.14
C ILE A 51 4.04 44.77 44.87
N THR A 52 3.90 46.09 44.88
CA THR A 52 3.31 46.85 43.77
C THR A 52 4.32 47.84 43.22
N ASN A 53 4.08 48.34 42.00
CA ASN A 53 4.98 49.27 41.30
C ASN A 53 6.37 48.68 41.00
N VAL A 54 6.45 47.37 40.79
CA VAL A 54 7.65 46.72 40.26
C VAL A 54 7.77 47.06 38.77
N ALA A 55 8.80 47.84 38.42
CA ALA A 55 9.10 48.18 37.04
C ALA A 55 9.38 46.91 36.20
N THR A 56 9.35 47.04 34.87
CA THR A 56 9.74 45.94 33.98
C THR A 56 11.20 45.62 34.20
N GLY A 57 11.50 44.38 34.58
CA GLY A 57 12.88 43.89 34.69
C GLY A 57 13.53 43.78 33.32
N VAL A 58 14.80 44.16 33.22
CA VAL A 58 15.60 44.15 31.98
C VAL A 58 16.79 43.20 32.10
N ALA A 59 17.45 43.16 33.26
CA ALA A 59 18.53 42.21 33.54
C ALA A 59 17.99 40.87 34.06
N ASP A 60 18.75 39.79 33.87
CA ASP A 60 18.37 38.44 34.31
C ASP A 60 18.14 38.32 35.83
N THR A 61 18.70 39.24 36.62
CA THR A 61 18.56 39.30 38.08
C THR A 61 17.44 40.23 38.56
N ASP A 62 16.75 40.92 37.65
CA ASP A 62 15.67 41.82 38.01
C ASP A 62 14.41 41.04 38.43
N ALA A 63 13.59 41.66 39.26
CA ALA A 63 12.27 41.13 39.55
C ALA A 63 11.37 41.22 38.31
N VAL A 64 10.69 40.13 37.96
CA VAL A 64 9.72 40.09 36.86
C VAL A 64 8.35 40.53 37.36
N ASN A 65 7.75 41.50 36.70
CA ASN A 65 6.38 41.91 37.04
C ASN A 65 5.33 40.99 36.38
N VAL A 66 4.09 41.03 36.88
CA VAL A 66 3.01 40.15 36.38
C VAL A 66 2.69 40.38 34.89
N GLY A 67 2.93 41.59 34.38
CA GLY A 67 2.76 41.90 32.95
C GLY A 67 3.71 41.10 32.08
N GLN A 68 5.01 41.09 32.44
CA GLN A 68 6.03 40.30 31.74
C GLN A 68 5.73 38.79 31.80
N LEU A 69 5.34 38.28 32.97
CA LEU A 69 4.97 36.86 33.12
C LEU A 69 3.78 36.49 32.22
N LYS A 70 2.72 37.30 32.21
CA LYS A 70 1.54 37.06 31.36
C LYS A 70 1.91 37.08 29.88
N GLN A 71 2.74 38.03 29.44
CA GLN A 71 3.18 38.11 28.05
C GLN A 71 3.94 36.84 27.63
N GLY A 72 4.95 36.42 28.42
CA GLY A 72 5.71 35.20 28.14
C GLY A 72 4.83 33.95 28.15
N LEU A 73 3.92 33.82 29.12
CA LEU A 73 2.99 32.69 29.19
C LEU A 73 2.02 32.66 28.00
N THR A 74 1.45 33.80 27.62
CA THR A 74 0.55 33.90 26.46
C THR A 74 1.28 33.56 25.16
N GLN A 75 2.52 34.00 24.98
CA GLN A 75 3.33 33.65 23.81
C GLN A 75 3.59 32.13 23.75
N ASN A 76 4.01 31.53 24.86
CA ASN A 76 4.23 30.09 24.94
C ASN A 76 2.94 29.29 24.71
N TYR A 77 1.83 29.75 25.30
CA TYR A 77 0.52 29.12 25.12
C TYR A 77 0.07 29.15 23.66
N ASN A 78 0.20 30.30 22.98
CA ASN A 78 -0.17 30.42 21.57
C ASN A 78 0.74 29.56 20.68
N SER A 79 2.04 29.55 20.95
CA SER A 79 3.00 28.70 20.23
C SER A 79 2.65 27.21 20.37
N LEU A 80 2.39 26.76 21.60
CA LEU A 80 1.99 25.39 21.88
C LEU A 80 0.65 25.04 21.23
N SER A 81 -0.35 25.93 21.34
CA SER A 81 -1.67 25.71 20.75
C SER A 81 -1.59 25.60 19.23
N ASN A 82 -0.79 26.43 18.57
CA ASN A 82 -0.58 26.36 17.13
C ASN A 82 0.08 25.03 16.74
N LYS A 83 1.13 24.62 17.46
CA LYS A 83 1.80 23.33 17.20
C LYS A 83 0.87 22.14 17.38
N ILE A 84 0.03 22.14 18.43
CA ILE A 84 -0.98 21.11 18.64
C ILE A 84 -1.98 21.07 17.49
N ASN A 85 -2.45 22.23 17.01
CA ASN A 85 -3.41 22.27 15.92
C ASN A 85 -2.83 21.66 14.63
N LYS A 86 -1.58 22.00 14.30
CA LYS A 86 -0.86 21.46 13.15
C LYS A 86 -0.65 19.95 13.24
N VAL A 87 -0.13 19.47 14.37
CA VAL A 87 0.06 18.03 14.59
C VAL A 87 -1.28 17.29 14.54
N GLY A 88 -2.35 17.88 15.08
CA GLY A 88 -3.70 17.32 15.00
C GLY A 88 -4.19 17.17 13.55
N ALA A 89 -3.98 18.19 12.71
CA ALA A 89 -4.33 18.14 11.29
C ALA A 89 -3.49 17.09 10.53
N GLY A 90 -2.18 17.03 10.80
CA GLY A 90 -1.27 16.03 10.22
C GLY A 90 -1.64 14.60 10.59
N ALA A 91 -1.97 14.36 11.86
CA ALA A 91 -2.45 13.06 12.33
C ALA A 91 -3.81 12.68 11.69
N ALA A 92 -4.74 13.63 11.59
CA ALA A 92 -6.02 13.41 10.92
C ALA A 92 -5.84 13.04 9.45
N ALA A 93 -4.92 13.70 8.73
CA ALA A 93 -4.60 13.36 7.35
C ALA A 93 -4.05 11.93 7.27
N MET A 94 -3.02 11.58 8.06
CA MET A 94 -2.41 10.25 8.03
C MET A 94 -3.37 9.13 8.38
N ALA A 95 -4.36 9.37 9.25
CA ALA A 95 -5.37 8.38 9.64
C ALA A 95 -6.25 7.91 8.47
N MET A 96 -6.36 8.71 7.41
CA MET A 96 -7.12 8.35 6.21
C MET A 96 -6.26 7.68 5.12
N LEU A 97 -4.94 7.54 5.33
CA LEU A 97 -4.08 6.83 4.39
C LEU A 97 -4.42 5.34 4.41
N HIS A 98 -4.82 4.82 3.25
CA HIS A 98 -5.13 3.40 3.07
C HIS A 98 -4.59 2.92 1.72
N PRO A 99 -4.18 1.64 1.63
CA PRO A 99 -3.86 1.00 0.37
C PRO A 99 -5.13 0.64 -0.41
N LEU A 100 -4.96 0.33 -1.70
CA LEU A 100 -5.99 -0.34 -2.48
C LEU A 100 -6.06 -1.83 -2.10
N ASP A 101 -7.02 -2.55 -2.69
CA ASP A 101 -7.10 -4.00 -2.58
C ASP A 101 -5.82 -4.66 -3.11
N PHE A 102 -5.47 -5.85 -2.59
CA PHE A 102 -4.26 -6.54 -2.99
C PHE A 102 -4.37 -7.06 -4.43
N ASP A 103 -3.34 -6.78 -5.23
CA ASP A 103 -3.14 -7.37 -6.56
C ASP A 103 -1.79 -8.12 -6.58
N PRO A 104 -1.75 -9.42 -6.96
CA PRO A 104 -0.50 -10.17 -7.03
C PRO A 104 0.46 -9.67 -8.11
N ASP A 105 -0.06 -9.05 -9.17
CA ASP A 105 0.70 -8.48 -10.28
C ASP A 105 1.18 -7.05 -9.92
N ASP A 106 0.43 -6.32 -9.08
CA ASP A 106 0.74 -4.96 -8.60
C ASP A 106 0.82 -4.85 -7.06
N LYS A 107 2.04 -5.00 -6.52
CA LYS A 107 2.28 -5.07 -5.06
C LYS A 107 2.40 -3.72 -4.35
N TRP A 108 2.43 -2.62 -5.08
CA TRP A 108 2.57 -1.26 -4.55
C TRP A 108 1.23 -0.51 -4.59
N SER A 109 0.93 0.25 -3.55
CA SER A 109 -0.17 1.21 -3.54
C SER A 109 0.30 2.54 -2.97
N PHE A 110 -0.27 3.63 -3.48
CA PHE A 110 -0.03 4.97 -3.00
C PHE A 110 -1.36 5.64 -2.66
N SER A 111 -1.40 6.44 -1.60
CA SER A 111 -2.57 7.25 -1.29
C SER A 111 -2.17 8.65 -0.85
N ALA A 112 -3.11 9.58 -1.04
CA ALA A 112 -3.01 10.96 -0.58
C ALA A 112 -4.28 11.31 0.18
N SER A 113 -4.14 12.07 1.25
CA SER A 113 -5.25 12.48 2.10
C SER A 113 -5.05 13.90 2.62
N VAL A 114 -6.14 14.48 3.11
CA VAL A 114 -6.14 15.80 3.75
C VAL A 114 -6.72 15.67 5.14
N GLY A 115 -6.21 16.46 6.08
CA GLY A 115 -6.66 16.48 7.46
C GLY A 115 -6.91 17.91 7.90
N HIS A 116 -7.96 18.11 8.68
CA HIS A 116 -8.33 19.41 9.24
C HIS A 116 -8.46 19.29 10.76
N TYR A 117 -7.88 20.22 11.50
CA TYR A 117 -8.05 20.30 12.94
C TYR A 117 -7.91 21.74 13.43
N LYS A 118 -8.95 22.26 14.11
CA LYS A 118 -8.95 23.57 14.77
C LYS A 118 -8.42 24.71 13.87
N GLY A 119 -8.81 24.74 12.59
CA GLY A 119 -8.41 25.80 11.65
C GLY A 119 -7.13 25.51 10.86
N GLU A 120 -6.37 24.48 11.22
CA GLU A 120 -5.18 24.04 10.48
C GLU A 120 -5.50 22.92 9.50
N ASN A 121 -4.81 22.90 8.36
CA ASN A 121 -4.95 21.88 7.32
C ASN A 121 -3.60 21.22 7.04
N ALA A 122 -3.59 19.91 6.81
CA ALA A 122 -2.41 19.16 6.41
C ALA A 122 -2.74 18.22 5.24
N VAL A 123 -1.74 17.91 4.43
CA VAL A 123 -1.80 16.87 3.39
C VAL A 123 -0.92 15.72 3.85
N ALA A 124 -1.35 14.48 3.64
CA ALA A 124 -0.52 13.31 3.86
C ALA A 124 -0.40 12.45 2.60
N LEU A 125 0.74 11.78 2.48
CA LEU A 125 1.07 10.85 1.41
C LEU A 125 1.49 9.52 2.04
N GLY A 126 1.01 8.42 1.49
CA GLY A 126 1.30 7.07 1.94
C GLY A 126 1.75 6.17 0.79
N ALA A 127 2.71 5.30 1.07
CA ALA A 127 3.17 4.22 0.21
C ALA A 127 3.02 2.89 0.96
N PHE A 128 2.49 1.89 0.28
CA PHE A 128 2.16 0.59 0.84
C PHE A 128 2.73 -0.50 -0.06
N TYR A 129 3.38 -1.49 0.54
CA TYR A 129 3.93 -2.64 -0.17
C TYR A 129 3.36 -3.93 0.43
N ARG A 130 2.75 -4.76 -0.42
CA ARG A 130 2.17 -6.05 -0.05
C ARG A 130 2.84 -7.18 -0.84
N PRO A 131 3.84 -7.88 -0.26
CA PRO A 131 4.47 -9.04 -0.91
C PRO A 131 3.48 -10.16 -1.27
N ASN A 132 2.45 -10.31 -0.43
CA ASN A 132 1.38 -11.30 -0.49
C ASN A 132 0.10 -10.73 0.17
N GLU A 133 -1.01 -11.48 0.16
CA GLU A 133 -2.30 -11.03 0.69
C GLU A 133 -2.34 -10.84 2.22
N ASP A 134 -1.36 -11.42 2.93
CA ASP A 134 -1.32 -11.48 4.39
C ASP A 134 -0.38 -10.46 5.03
N THR A 135 0.60 -9.97 4.30
CA THR A 135 1.65 -9.08 4.83
C THR A 135 1.62 -7.73 4.14
N MET A 136 1.72 -6.67 4.92
CA MET A 136 1.81 -5.30 4.40
C MET A 136 2.84 -4.50 5.17
N VAL A 137 3.67 -3.77 4.44
CA VAL A 137 4.51 -2.70 4.98
C VAL A 137 3.94 -1.37 4.51
N SER A 138 3.80 -0.42 5.43
CA SER A 138 3.28 0.91 5.13
C SER A 138 4.27 1.97 5.57
N LEU A 139 4.39 3.03 4.78
CA LEU A 139 5.14 4.24 5.11
C LEU A 139 4.26 5.44 4.73
N GLY A 140 4.18 6.44 5.59
CA GLY A 140 3.45 7.66 5.28
C GLY A 140 4.05 8.87 5.97
N GLY A 141 3.72 10.05 5.45
CA GLY A 141 4.08 11.31 6.08
C GLY A 141 3.09 12.41 5.76
N SER A 142 3.04 13.42 6.62
CA SER A 142 2.22 14.62 6.43
C SER A 142 3.08 15.87 6.28
N VAL A 143 2.63 16.78 5.43
CA VAL A 143 3.29 18.03 5.06
C VAL A 143 2.24 19.13 4.82
N GLY A 144 2.72 20.38 4.69
CA GLY A 144 1.89 21.51 4.24
C GLY A 144 1.36 22.44 5.33
N ASN A 145 1.56 22.09 6.60
CA ASN A 145 1.24 22.91 7.78
C ASN A 145 2.49 23.47 8.49
N GLY A 146 3.69 23.12 8.01
CA GLY A 146 4.98 23.52 8.59
C GLY A 146 5.44 22.72 9.81
N ASP A 147 4.73 21.64 10.18
CA ASP A 147 5.15 20.65 11.18
C ASP A 147 4.97 19.26 10.56
N ASP A 148 6.00 18.81 9.83
CA ASP A 148 5.95 17.55 9.08
C ASP A 148 5.96 16.32 10.01
N MET A 149 5.25 15.27 9.62
CA MET A 149 5.19 14.00 10.38
C MET A 149 5.57 12.83 9.48
N VAL A 150 6.09 11.75 10.10
CA VAL A 150 6.38 10.48 9.43
C VAL A 150 5.89 9.31 10.28
N ALA A 151 5.38 8.27 9.64
CA ALA A 151 4.89 7.05 10.27
C ALA A 151 5.19 5.83 9.40
N GLY A 152 5.37 4.67 10.03
CA GLY A 152 5.54 3.40 9.34
C GLY A 152 4.93 2.27 10.14
N SER A 153 4.49 1.21 9.46
CA SER A 153 3.88 0.05 10.10
C SER A 153 4.12 -1.22 9.30
N VAL A 154 3.99 -2.35 9.99
CA VAL A 154 3.90 -3.68 9.37
C VAL A 154 2.62 -4.35 9.89
N SER A 155 1.89 -5.00 9.01
CA SER A 155 0.64 -5.71 9.33
C SER A 155 0.70 -7.14 8.82
N TRP A 156 0.15 -8.06 9.60
CA TRP A 156 0.06 -9.49 9.28
C TRP A 156 -1.35 -10.01 9.57
N LYS A 157 -1.88 -10.83 8.67
CA LYS A 157 -3.14 -11.56 8.88
C LYS A 157 -2.84 -12.97 9.40
N PHE A 158 -3.58 -13.42 10.41
CA PHE A 158 -3.55 -14.80 10.89
C PHE A 158 -4.78 -15.53 10.35
N SER A 159 -4.62 -16.31 9.30
CA SER A 159 -5.73 -17.10 8.74
C SER A 159 -5.84 -18.46 9.43
N GLN A 160 -7.00 -18.76 10.04
CA GLN A 160 -7.37 -20.12 10.42
C GLN A 160 -8.01 -20.81 9.21
N LYS A 161 -7.24 -21.70 8.56
CA LYS A 161 -7.67 -22.77 7.64
C LYS A 161 -9.03 -22.57 6.94
N ASN A 162 -9.02 -21.88 5.81
CA ASN A 162 -9.80 -22.18 4.59
C ASN A 162 -9.36 -21.19 3.49
N HIS A 163 -8.54 -21.66 2.55
CA HIS A 163 -7.89 -20.85 1.51
C HIS A 163 -8.84 -20.51 0.36
N ILE A 164 -9.90 -19.75 0.63
CA ILE A 164 -10.66 -19.09 -0.44
C ILE A 164 -10.20 -17.63 -0.45
N SER A 165 -9.14 -17.34 -1.23
CA SER A 165 -8.74 -15.97 -1.54
C SER A 165 -9.79 -15.39 -2.49
N VAL A 166 -10.82 -14.77 -1.93
CA VAL A 166 -11.84 -13.99 -2.64
C VAL A 166 -11.24 -12.66 -3.12
N ASN A 167 -10.15 -12.70 -3.88
CA ASN A 167 -9.66 -11.52 -4.56
C ASN A 167 -10.52 -11.31 -5.81
N ARG A 168 -11.06 -10.11 -6.04
CA ARG A 168 -11.91 -9.84 -7.22
C ARG A 168 -11.20 -10.20 -8.52
N VAL A 169 -9.87 -10.04 -8.56
CA VAL A 169 -9.03 -10.40 -9.71
C VAL A 169 -8.86 -11.91 -9.84
N SER A 170 -8.66 -12.67 -8.74
CA SER A 170 -8.59 -14.14 -8.81
C SER A 170 -9.95 -14.73 -9.15
N THR A 171 -11.03 -14.22 -8.57
CA THR A 171 -12.41 -14.60 -8.93
C THR A 171 -12.73 -14.23 -10.38
N ALA A 172 -12.24 -13.09 -10.89
CA ALA A 172 -12.41 -12.74 -12.30
C ALA A 172 -11.63 -13.68 -13.24
N LYS A 173 -10.38 -14.05 -12.88
CA LYS A 173 -9.59 -15.07 -13.60
C LYS A 173 -10.28 -16.43 -13.56
N GLU A 174 -10.76 -16.86 -12.39
CA GLU A 174 -11.51 -18.11 -12.21
C GLU A 174 -12.84 -18.10 -12.98
N ILE A 175 -13.59 -16.99 -13.00
CA ILE A 175 -14.80 -16.82 -13.81
C ILE A 175 -14.46 -16.86 -15.31
N LEU A 176 -13.33 -16.28 -15.72
CA LEU A 176 -12.88 -16.31 -17.11
C LEU A 176 -12.53 -17.75 -17.52
N GLU A 177 -11.84 -18.49 -16.66
CA GLU A 177 -11.52 -19.91 -16.85
C GLU A 177 -12.76 -20.80 -16.82
N LEU A 178 -13.69 -20.58 -15.88
CA LEU A 178 -15.00 -21.25 -15.84
C LEU A 178 -15.84 -20.97 -17.09
N ARG A 179 -15.81 -19.74 -17.62
CA ARG A 179 -16.49 -19.40 -18.89
C ARG A 179 -15.86 -20.12 -20.06
N LYS A 180 -14.53 -20.20 -20.12
CA LYS A 180 -13.81 -20.95 -21.15
C LYS A 180 -14.15 -22.44 -21.06
N ALA A 181 -14.15 -23.02 -19.86
CA ALA A 181 -14.56 -24.40 -19.61
C ALA A 181 -16.05 -24.66 -19.96
N LEU A 182 -16.94 -23.69 -19.72
CA LEU A 182 -18.35 -23.76 -20.14
C LEU A 182 -18.51 -23.70 -21.65
N GLU A 183 -17.70 -22.90 -22.35
CA GLU A 183 -17.68 -22.83 -23.81
C GLU A 183 -17.21 -24.18 -24.40
N ASP A 184 -16.16 -24.76 -23.83
CA ASP A 184 -15.63 -26.07 -24.20
C ASP A 184 -16.64 -27.19 -23.93
N LEU A 185 -17.31 -27.16 -22.76
CA LEU A 185 -18.38 -28.10 -22.43
C LEU A 185 -19.61 -27.94 -23.35
N ARG A 186 -19.95 -26.71 -23.73
CA ARG A 186 -21.03 -26.44 -24.70
C ARG A 186 -20.67 -26.95 -26.08
N SER A 187 -19.41 -26.82 -26.52
CA SER A 187 -18.92 -27.44 -27.75
C SER A 187 -19.02 -28.96 -27.66
N LEU A 188 -18.67 -29.55 -26.51
CA LEU A 188 -18.75 -31.00 -26.29
C LEU A 188 -20.19 -31.52 -26.33
N ILE A 189 -21.14 -30.81 -25.72
CA ILE A 189 -22.57 -31.16 -25.75
C ILE A 189 -23.15 -30.97 -27.17
N ALA A 190 -22.74 -29.94 -27.89
CA ALA A 190 -23.13 -29.75 -29.29
C ALA A 190 -22.66 -30.92 -30.17
N ASP A 191 -21.43 -31.41 -29.97
CA ASP A 191 -20.92 -32.61 -30.66
C ASP A 191 -21.65 -33.89 -30.24
N GLY A 192 -22.03 -34.02 -28.95
CA GLY A 192 -22.80 -35.16 -28.44
C GLY A 192 -24.24 -35.24 -28.96
N VAL A 193 -24.92 -34.09 -29.07
CA VAL A 193 -26.28 -34.01 -29.65
C VAL A 193 -26.24 -34.25 -31.16
N ALA A 194 -25.11 -33.95 -31.83
CA ALA A 194 -24.88 -34.27 -33.24
C ALA A 194 -24.52 -35.75 -33.51
N GLY A 195 -24.60 -36.63 -32.50
CA GLY A 195 -24.39 -38.08 -32.68
C GLY A 195 -22.94 -38.50 -32.94
N ARG A 196 -21.97 -37.62 -32.66
CA ARG A 196 -20.54 -37.96 -32.72
C ARG A 196 -20.13 -38.65 -31.41
N ASN A 197 -19.29 -39.70 -31.49
CA ASN A 197 -18.77 -40.41 -30.32
C ASN A 197 -18.15 -39.41 -29.33
N LEU A 198 -18.66 -39.40 -28.10
CA LEU A 198 -18.24 -38.49 -27.05
C LEU A 198 -16.91 -38.97 -26.44
N ASP A 199 -15.81 -38.31 -26.80
CA ASP A 199 -14.51 -38.52 -26.15
C ASP A 199 -14.46 -37.75 -24.81
N LEU A 200 -14.81 -38.45 -23.74
CA LEU A 200 -14.84 -37.93 -22.37
C LEU A 200 -13.44 -37.75 -21.73
N ASN A 201 -12.36 -38.05 -22.45
CA ASN A 201 -10.97 -37.80 -22.01
C ASN A 201 -10.45 -36.39 -22.39
N LYS A 202 -11.27 -35.54 -23.00
CA LYS A 202 -10.89 -34.19 -23.44
C LYS A 202 -10.76 -33.15 -22.30
N ILE A 203 -10.24 -33.58 -21.16
CA ILE A 203 -9.66 -32.72 -20.11
C ILE A 203 -8.16 -33.04 -19.93
N GLU A 204 -7.67 -34.18 -20.45
CA GLU A 204 -6.23 -34.46 -20.63
C GLU A 204 -5.97 -34.82 -22.10
N ILE A 205 -5.35 -33.89 -22.85
CA ILE A 205 -5.21 -34.00 -24.31
C ILE A 205 -4.21 -35.11 -24.70
N PHE A 206 -3.08 -35.24 -23.97
CA PHE A 206 -2.13 -36.34 -24.12
C PHE A 206 -1.48 -36.68 -22.75
N PRO A 207 -1.42 -37.97 -22.34
CA PRO A 207 -0.85 -38.35 -21.04
C PRO A 207 0.64 -38.05 -20.85
N ASP A 208 1.42 -37.91 -21.94
CA ASP A 208 2.85 -37.57 -21.93
C ASP A 208 3.13 -36.07 -22.00
N VAL A 209 2.10 -35.23 -22.03
CA VAL A 209 2.24 -33.77 -22.02
C VAL A 209 1.46 -33.23 -20.82
N PRO A 210 2.03 -33.24 -19.60
CA PRO A 210 1.38 -32.71 -18.41
C PRO A 210 1.24 -31.17 -18.46
N GLU A 211 0.31 -30.59 -17.70
CA GLU A 211 0.02 -29.14 -17.66
C GLU A 211 1.26 -28.27 -17.38
N ASN A 212 2.23 -28.79 -16.62
CA ASN A 212 3.48 -28.08 -16.31
C ASN A 212 4.56 -28.19 -17.39
N HIS A 213 4.27 -28.83 -18.53
CA HIS A 213 5.21 -28.99 -19.63
C HIS A 213 5.19 -27.75 -20.54
N TRP A 214 6.36 -27.24 -20.95
CA TRP A 214 6.47 -26.01 -21.78
C TRP A 214 5.69 -26.08 -23.10
N ALA A 215 5.48 -27.29 -23.64
CA ALA A 215 4.76 -27.51 -24.90
C ALA A 215 3.24 -27.66 -24.71
N TYR A 216 2.75 -27.71 -23.46
CA TYR A 216 1.36 -28.04 -23.14
C TYR A 216 0.38 -27.13 -23.89
N ASP A 217 0.48 -25.81 -23.70
CA ASP A 217 -0.44 -24.85 -24.32
C ASP A 217 -0.45 -24.93 -25.86
N TYR A 218 0.72 -25.12 -26.47
CA TYR A 218 0.86 -25.20 -27.93
C TYR A 218 0.26 -26.49 -28.49
N VAL A 219 0.57 -27.63 -27.87
CA VAL A 219 0.07 -28.94 -28.26
C VAL A 219 -1.43 -29.01 -28.03
N ALA A 220 -1.90 -28.52 -26.89
CA ALA A 220 -3.31 -28.43 -26.54
C ALA A 220 -4.11 -27.61 -27.56
N THR A 221 -3.61 -26.43 -27.93
CA THR A 221 -4.25 -25.55 -28.91
C THR A 221 -4.33 -26.20 -30.28
N LEU A 222 -3.25 -26.81 -30.75
CA LEU A 222 -3.19 -27.43 -32.06
C LEU A 222 -4.03 -28.72 -32.13
N ALA A 223 -4.09 -29.49 -31.05
CA ALA A 223 -4.96 -30.67 -30.94
C ALA A 223 -6.44 -30.27 -30.85
N GLY A 224 -6.76 -29.25 -30.06
CA GLY A 224 -8.11 -28.69 -29.95
C GLY A 224 -8.66 -28.19 -31.28
N ASN A 225 -7.78 -27.62 -32.12
CA ASN A 225 -8.12 -27.16 -33.47
C ASN A 225 -8.07 -28.29 -34.52
N GLY A 226 -7.88 -29.55 -34.14
CA GLY A 226 -7.83 -30.69 -35.08
C GLY A 226 -6.62 -30.69 -36.03
N VAL A 227 -5.59 -29.90 -35.73
CA VAL A 227 -4.34 -29.82 -36.51
C VAL A 227 -3.40 -30.95 -36.11
N LEU A 228 -3.37 -31.30 -34.82
CA LEU A 228 -2.66 -32.44 -34.27
C LEU A 228 -3.64 -33.54 -33.85
N GLU A 229 -3.36 -34.76 -34.28
CA GLU A 229 -4.01 -35.99 -33.83
C GLU A 229 -2.84 -36.83 -33.34
N GLY A 230 -2.80 -37.19 -32.05
CA GLY A 230 -1.69 -37.96 -31.49
C GLY A 230 -1.54 -39.32 -32.16
N TYR A 231 -0.68 -40.15 -31.58
CA TYR A 231 -0.47 -41.49 -32.10
C TYR A 231 -1.62 -42.43 -31.73
N PRO A 232 -1.77 -43.58 -32.42
CA PRO A 232 -2.82 -44.56 -32.11
C PRO A 232 -2.78 -45.10 -30.67
N ASP A 233 -1.65 -44.93 -29.97
CA ASP A 233 -1.45 -45.27 -28.57
C ASP A 233 -1.95 -44.18 -27.59
N GLY A 234 -2.44 -43.05 -28.09
CA GLY A 234 -2.97 -41.93 -27.31
C GLY A 234 -1.92 -40.94 -26.82
N TYR A 235 -0.64 -41.11 -27.17
CA TYR A 235 0.45 -40.22 -26.77
C TYR A 235 0.78 -39.17 -27.83
N PHE A 236 1.40 -38.05 -27.42
CA PHE A 236 1.94 -37.05 -28.35
C PHE A 236 3.34 -37.44 -28.87
N ASN A 237 4.13 -38.18 -28.09
CA ASN A 237 5.50 -38.61 -28.37
C ASN A 237 6.44 -37.45 -28.80
N GLY A 238 6.36 -36.30 -28.10
CA GLY A 238 7.07 -35.06 -28.48
C GLY A 238 8.61 -35.12 -28.52
N ASN A 239 9.22 -36.12 -27.87
CA ASN A 239 10.67 -36.35 -27.91
C ASN A 239 11.13 -37.18 -29.12
N ARG A 240 10.20 -37.70 -29.91
CA ARG A 240 10.52 -38.50 -31.09
C ARG A 240 10.83 -37.58 -32.27
N GLN A 241 11.76 -38.01 -33.12
CA GLN A 241 11.93 -37.37 -34.42
C GLN A 241 10.65 -37.56 -35.24
N MET A 242 10.09 -36.44 -35.69
CA MET A 242 8.92 -36.41 -36.57
C MET A 242 9.35 -36.70 -38.00
N THR A 243 8.62 -37.58 -38.68
CA THR A 243 8.87 -37.90 -40.08
C THR A 243 8.38 -36.76 -40.99
N ARG A 244 8.94 -36.68 -42.21
CA ARG A 244 8.47 -35.70 -43.22
C ARG A 244 6.97 -35.88 -43.56
N TYR A 245 6.48 -37.12 -43.51
CA TYR A 245 5.06 -37.45 -43.71
C TYR A 245 4.17 -36.91 -42.59
N GLU A 246 4.60 -37.04 -41.35
CA GLU A 246 3.85 -36.52 -40.19
C GLU A 246 3.79 -35.00 -40.22
N MET A 247 4.91 -34.34 -40.55
CA MET A 247 4.91 -32.89 -40.75
C MET A 247 3.96 -32.47 -41.89
N ALA A 248 3.96 -33.21 -43.00
CA ALA A 248 3.06 -32.93 -44.12
C ALA A 248 1.57 -33.10 -43.73
N ALA A 249 1.24 -34.10 -42.89
CA ALA A 249 -0.10 -34.29 -42.37
C ALA A 249 -0.55 -33.12 -41.49
N VAL A 250 0.33 -32.62 -40.62
CA VAL A 250 0.07 -31.44 -39.79
C VAL A 250 -0.16 -30.20 -40.65
N ILE A 251 0.69 -29.97 -41.66
CA ILE A 251 0.54 -28.84 -42.60
C ILE A 251 -0.79 -28.95 -43.36
N TYR A 252 -1.14 -30.14 -43.84
CA TYR A 252 -2.38 -30.37 -44.57
C TYR A 252 -3.61 -30.05 -43.72
N ARG A 253 -3.65 -30.55 -42.46
CA ARG A 253 -4.73 -30.27 -41.52
C ARG A 253 -4.80 -28.79 -41.13
N ALA A 254 -3.65 -28.14 -40.94
CA ALA A 254 -3.60 -26.70 -40.70
C ALA A 254 -4.21 -25.91 -41.87
N MET A 255 -3.92 -26.30 -43.12
CA MET A 255 -4.53 -25.68 -44.30
C MET A 255 -6.05 -25.86 -44.35
N MET A 256 -6.53 -27.07 -44.05
CA MET A 256 -7.97 -27.34 -43.98
C MET A 256 -8.68 -26.49 -42.92
N ASN A 257 -8.00 -26.22 -41.81
CA ASN A 257 -8.47 -25.34 -40.73
C ASN A 257 -8.22 -23.84 -41.01
N GLY A 258 -7.90 -23.47 -42.25
CA GLY A 258 -7.81 -22.07 -42.69
C GLY A 258 -6.45 -21.38 -42.46
N ALA A 259 -5.41 -22.13 -42.08
CA ALA A 259 -4.08 -21.56 -41.90
C ALA A 259 -3.45 -21.16 -43.25
N LYS A 260 -2.91 -19.93 -43.32
CA LYS A 260 -2.17 -19.44 -44.48
C LYS A 260 -0.73 -19.97 -44.43
N ILE A 261 -0.43 -20.96 -45.25
CA ILE A 261 0.92 -21.56 -45.32
C ILE A 261 1.78 -20.80 -46.34
N ASN A 262 3.07 -20.61 -46.02
CA ASN A 262 4.03 -19.97 -46.90
C ASN A 262 4.23 -20.80 -48.19
N ALA A 263 4.24 -20.13 -49.35
CA ALA A 263 4.45 -20.74 -50.66
C ALA A 263 5.73 -21.61 -50.76
N LYS A 264 6.79 -21.25 -50.02
CA LYS A 264 8.02 -22.05 -49.94
C LYS A 264 7.79 -23.40 -49.24
N ALA A 265 6.98 -23.42 -48.18
CA ALA A 265 6.66 -24.64 -47.45
C ALA A 265 5.70 -25.53 -48.25
N LEU A 266 4.71 -24.93 -48.92
CA LEU A 266 3.83 -25.63 -49.86
C LEU A 266 4.61 -26.36 -50.96
N LYS A 267 5.60 -25.69 -51.57
CA LYS A 267 6.46 -26.28 -52.60
C LYS A 267 7.37 -27.39 -52.08
N GLU A 268 7.87 -27.27 -50.85
CA GLU A 268 8.77 -28.26 -50.24
C GLU A 268 8.04 -29.57 -49.85
N PHE A 269 6.76 -29.46 -49.48
CA PHE A 269 5.93 -30.60 -49.07
C PHE A 269 4.96 -31.08 -50.15
N GLU A 270 4.95 -30.45 -51.33
CA GLU A 270 4.12 -30.81 -52.49
C GLU A 270 4.06 -32.33 -52.78
N PRO A 271 5.20 -33.08 -52.78
CA PRO A 271 5.18 -34.52 -53.08
C PRO A 271 4.41 -35.36 -52.05
N GLU A 272 4.30 -34.88 -50.80
CA GLU A 272 3.62 -35.58 -49.72
C GLU A 272 2.20 -35.06 -49.51
N LEU A 273 1.94 -33.79 -49.80
CA LEU A 273 0.60 -33.19 -49.74
C LEU A 273 -0.35 -33.84 -50.76
N ASP A 274 0.14 -34.20 -51.94
CA ASP A 274 -0.63 -34.92 -52.98
C ASP A 274 -1.09 -36.32 -52.55
N ARG A 275 -0.49 -36.88 -51.49
CA ARG A 275 -0.85 -38.19 -50.95
C ARG A 275 -2.00 -38.13 -49.96
N PHE A 276 -2.36 -36.94 -49.49
CA PHE A 276 -3.49 -36.74 -48.59
C PHE A 276 -4.73 -36.37 -49.40
N ARG A 277 -5.78 -37.19 -49.26
CA ARG A 277 -7.10 -36.87 -49.78
C ARG A 277 -8.08 -36.74 -48.64
N VAL A 278 -9.08 -35.90 -48.85
CA VAL A 278 -10.19 -35.74 -47.95
C VAL A 278 -11.30 -36.63 -48.45
N ASP A 279 -11.61 -37.65 -47.66
CA ASP A 279 -12.78 -38.47 -47.90
C ASP A 279 -13.92 -37.98 -47.00
N THR A 280 -15.07 -37.73 -47.60
CA THR A 280 -16.31 -37.47 -46.88
C THR A 280 -16.84 -38.77 -46.31
N ILE A 281 -16.90 -38.87 -44.98
CA ILE A 281 -17.38 -40.02 -44.22
C ILE A 281 -18.91 -39.97 -44.06
N SER A 282 -19.47 -38.77 -43.85
CA SER A 282 -20.91 -38.56 -43.73
C SER A 282 -21.34 -37.32 -44.49
N TYR A 283 -22.58 -37.34 -44.97
CA TYR A 283 -23.25 -36.18 -45.55
C TYR A 283 -24.37 -35.77 -44.60
N ASN A 284 -24.54 -34.46 -44.42
CA ASN A 284 -25.73 -33.87 -43.80
C ASN A 284 -26.97 -34.19 -44.64
N GLU A 285 -28.17 -34.06 -44.05
CA GLU A 285 -29.45 -34.28 -44.76
C GLU A 285 -29.64 -33.36 -45.97
N ASP A 286 -28.91 -32.24 -46.03
CA ASP A 286 -28.91 -31.28 -47.15
C ASP A 286 -27.89 -31.61 -48.27
N GLY A 287 -27.19 -32.74 -48.16
CA GLY A 287 -26.18 -33.21 -49.13
C GLY A 287 -24.81 -32.53 -48.99
N THR A 288 -24.61 -31.67 -47.99
CA THR A 288 -23.28 -31.11 -47.68
C THR A 288 -22.44 -32.11 -46.88
N PRO A 289 -21.11 -32.16 -47.08
CA PRO A 289 -20.24 -33.07 -46.33
C PRO A 289 -20.20 -32.67 -44.84
N ASP A 290 -20.55 -33.60 -43.95
CA ASP A 290 -20.63 -33.41 -42.50
C ASP A 290 -19.30 -33.78 -41.81
N ILE A 291 -18.85 -35.03 -41.97
CA ILE A 291 -17.57 -35.49 -41.44
C ILE A 291 -16.63 -35.76 -42.60
N GLN A 292 -15.46 -35.14 -42.56
CA GLN A 292 -14.40 -35.28 -43.54
C GLN A 292 -13.13 -35.77 -42.84
N ARG A 293 -12.50 -36.83 -43.37
CA ARG A 293 -11.25 -37.36 -42.81
C ARG A 293 -10.15 -37.35 -43.84
N VAL A 294 -8.98 -36.92 -43.40
CA VAL A 294 -7.76 -36.95 -44.20
C VAL A 294 -7.22 -38.38 -44.19
N ARG A 295 -7.15 -39.02 -45.35
CA ARG A 295 -6.52 -40.33 -45.53
C ARG A 295 -5.28 -40.21 -46.40
N THR A 296 -4.24 -40.94 -46.02
CA THR A 296 -3.04 -41.13 -46.83
C THR A 296 -3.29 -42.27 -47.81
N ILE A 297 -2.97 -42.07 -49.09
CA ILE A 297 -3.05 -43.13 -50.08
C ILE A 297 -1.77 -43.98 -49.99
N GLU A 298 -1.89 -45.27 -49.67
CA GLU A 298 -0.81 -46.21 -49.94
C GLU A 298 -0.65 -46.38 -51.46
N SER A 299 0.58 -46.27 -51.93
CA SER A 299 0.98 -46.27 -53.35
C SER A 299 0.13 -47.19 -54.24
N ARG A 300 -0.30 -46.66 -55.38
CA ARG A 300 -0.62 -47.48 -56.56
C ARG A 300 0.70 -48.17 -56.95
N LYS A 301 0.75 -49.50 -56.83
CA LYS A 301 1.83 -50.45 -57.23
C LYS A 301 3.15 -49.86 -57.71
#